data_AF-A0A6I5RU85-F1
#
_entry.id   AF-A0A6I5RU85-F1
#
_cell.length_a   1.000
_cell.length_b   1.000
_cell.length_c   1.000
_cell.angle_alpha   90.00
_cell.angle_beta   90.00
_cell.angle_gamma   90.00
#
_symmetry.space_group_name_H-M   'P 1'
#
loop_
_entity.id
_entity.type
_entity.pdbx_description
1 polymer ?
#
loop_
_entity_poly.entity_id
_entity_poly.type
_entity_poly.pdbx_seq_one_letter_code
_entity_poly.pdbx_strand_id
1 'polypeptide(L)'
;MTPGERQRLVITTASGALFHGTGDAAKQGKLFAVVPGVAMPDALESVSELLGTMQGVLYDAAMGEVPLQGNAAWLLRHTLSSAKAVVDALIEGCDEA
;
A
#
# COMPACT_ATOMS: atom_id res chain seq x y z
N MET A 1 -0.86 -31.45 17.00
CA MET A 1 -2.07 -30.63 16.73
C MET A 1 -2.01 -30.18 15.28
N THR A 2 -3.09 -30.43 14.55
CA THR A 2 -3.25 -30.32 13.09
C THR A 2 -3.42 -28.87 12.61
N PRO A 3 -3.18 -28.56 11.32
CA PRO A 3 -3.12 -27.20 10.78
C PRO A 3 -4.53 -26.62 10.50
N GLY A 4 -5.40 -26.58 11.51
CA GLY A 4 -6.84 -26.40 11.32
C GLY A 4 -7.48 -25.06 11.73
N GLU A 5 -6.77 -24.11 12.36
CA GLU A 5 -7.47 -23.00 13.04
C GLU A 5 -6.81 -21.62 12.87
N ARG A 6 -6.53 -21.19 11.63
CA ARG A 6 -6.43 -19.76 11.32
C ARG A 6 -7.79 -19.27 10.86
N GLN A 7 -8.70 -19.02 11.81
CA GLN A 7 -9.95 -18.33 11.52
C GLN A 7 -9.63 -16.92 11.03
N ARG A 8 -9.77 -16.71 9.72
CA ARG A 8 -9.75 -15.39 9.09
C ARG A 8 -11.05 -14.71 9.48
N LEU A 9 -10.99 -13.76 10.42
CA LEU A 9 -12.12 -12.90 10.78
C LEU A 9 -12.52 -12.09 9.54
N VAL A 10 -13.63 -12.46 8.91
CA VAL A 10 -14.27 -11.69 7.84
C VAL A 10 -15.21 -10.69 8.52
N ILE A 11 -14.83 -9.42 8.53
CA ILE A 11 -15.67 -8.33 9.01
C ILE A 11 -16.42 -7.78 7.79
N THR A 12 -17.74 -7.92 7.80
CA THR A 12 -18.61 -7.46 6.70
C THR A 12 -19.15 -6.07 7.04
N THR A 13 -18.86 -5.07 6.21
CA THR A 13 -19.55 -3.77 6.26
C THR A 13 -20.87 -3.83 5.48
N ALA A 14 -21.68 -2.76 5.51
CA ALA A 14 -22.94 -2.69 4.75
C ALA A 14 -22.75 -3.15 3.29
N SER A 15 -23.78 -3.80 2.74
CA SER A 15 -23.80 -4.48 1.43
C SER A 15 -22.87 -3.83 0.40
N GLY A 16 -21.74 -4.50 0.10
CA GLY A 16 -20.91 -4.18 -1.07
C GLY A 16 -19.40 -4.11 -0.82
N ALA A 17 -18.92 -3.99 0.43
CA ALA A 17 -17.48 -3.93 0.72
C ALA A 17 -17.03 -5.04 1.68
N LEU A 18 -16.05 -5.84 1.25
CA LEU A 18 -15.36 -6.85 2.05
C LEU A 18 -14.07 -6.24 2.60
N PHE A 19 -13.93 -6.19 3.92
CA PHE A 19 -12.67 -5.80 4.54
C PHE A 19 -11.69 -6.96 4.50
N HIS A 20 -10.55 -6.75 3.86
CA HIS A 20 -9.43 -7.67 3.93
C HIS A 20 -8.50 -7.19 5.04
N GLY A 21 -8.24 -8.03 6.03
CA GLY A 21 -7.25 -7.73 7.06
C GLY A 21 -5.93 -7.36 6.40
N THR A 22 -5.43 -6.17 6.70
CA THR A 22 -4.09 -5.76 6.28
C THR A 22 -3.10 -6.77 6.88
N GLY A 23 -2.16 -7.26 6.06
CA GLY A 23 -1.32 -8.41 6.39
C GLY A 23 -0.64 -8.33 7.78
N ASP A 24 -0.20 -9.49 8.29
CA ASP A 24 0.48 -9.59 9.59
C ASP A 24 1.71 -8.66 9.65
N ALA A 25 1.62 -7.63 10.50
CA ALA A 25 2.65 -6.62 10.69
C ALA A 25 3.98 -7.20 11.19
N ALA A 26 3.95 -8.30 11.96
CA ALA A 26 5.15 -8.99 12.44
C ALA A 26 5.84 -9.80 11.33
N LYS A 27 5.11 -10.16 10.27
CA LYS A 27 5.64 -10.88 9.11
C LYS A 27 6.07 -9.97 7.97
N GLN A 28 5.94 -8.65 8.12
CA GLN A 28 6.07 -7.69 7.01
C GLN A 28 5.24 -8.11 5.79
N GLY A 29 4.11 -8.81 6.00
CA GLY A 29 3.20 -9.10 4.90
C GLY A 29 2.83 -7.77 4.28
N LYS A 30 3.03 -7.61 2.97
CA LYS A 30 2.76 -6.34 2.27
C LYS A 30 1.37 -5.88 2.71
N LEU A 31 1.30 -4.80 3.51
CA LEU A 31 0.04 -4.24 4.03
C LEU A 31 -0.86 -3.71 2.90
N PHE A 32 -0.32 -3.73 1.70
CA PHE A 32 -0.92 -3.30 0.46
C PHE A 32 -1.27 -4.56 -0.34
N ALA A 33 -2.56 -4.89 -0.35
CA ALA A 33 -3.13 -5.77 -1.35
C ALA A 33 -3.80 -4.88 -2.40
N VAL A 34 -3.47 -5.07 -3.67
CA VAL A 34 -4.24 -4.44 -4.75
C VAL A 34 -5.53 -5.25 -4.91
N VAL A 35 -6.66 -4.55 -4.91
CA VAL A 35 -7.96 -5.18 -5.09
C VAL A 35 -8.05 -5.67 -6.54
N PRO A 36 -8.29 -6.97 -6.79
CA PRO A 36 -8.46 -7.46 -8.15
C PRO A 36 -9.68 -6.80 -8.81
N GLY A 37 -9.56 -6.47 -10.09
CA GLY A 37 -10.63 -5.83 -10.87
C GLY A 37 -10.61 -4.29 -10.89
N VAL A 38 -9.58 -3.65 -10.33
CA VAL A 38 -9.30 -2.21 -10.56
C VAL A 38 -8.75 -2.03 -11.97
N ALA A 39 -9.24 -1.03 -12.70
CA ALA A 39 -8.73 -0.74 -14.04
C ALA A 39 -7.28 -0.25 -13.97
N MET A 40 -6.44 -0.67 -14.92
CA MET A 40 -5.03 -0.28 -14.99
C MET A 40 -4.80 1.25 -14.91
N PRO A 41 -5.58 2.12 -15.59
CA PRO A 41 -5.42 3.57 -15.46
C PRO A 41 -5.63 4.07 -14.03
N ASP A 42 -6.67 3.57 -13.33
CA ASP A 42 -7.00 3.99 -11.97
C ASP A 42 -5.92 3.57 -10.96
N ALA A 43 -5.34 2.38 -11.17
CA ALA A 43 -4.22 1.90 -10.37
C ALA A 43 -2.95 2.74 -10.60
N LEU A 44 -2.67 3.12 -11.85
CA LEU A 44 -1.56 4.02 -12.19
C LEU A 44 -1.77 5.44 -11.64
N GLU A 45 -3.02 5.93 -11.66
CA GLU A 45 -3.38 7.20 -11.03
C GLU A 45 -3.12 7.15 -9.52
N SER A 46 -3.53 6.07 -8.85
CA SER A 46 -3.24 5.86 -7.42
C SER A 46 -1.74 5.88 -7.11
N VAL A 47 -0.90 5.29 -7.97
CA VAL A 47 0.57 5.38 -7.84
C VAL A 47 1.02 6.82 -7.99
N SER A 48 0.53 7.53 -9.00
CA SER A 48 0.87 8.94 -9.25
C SER A 48 0.52 9.83 -8.06
N GLU A 49 -0.67 9.65 -7.47
CA GLU A 49 -1.11 10.38 -6.29
C GLU A 49 -0.20 10.10 -5.08
N LEU A 50 0.09 8.83 -4.80
CA LEU A 50 1.01 8.45 -3.71
C LEU A 50 2.39 9.11 -3.90
N LEU A 51 2.93 9.09 -5.11
CA LEU A 51 4.18 9.78 -5.44
C LEU A 51 4.07 11.31 -5.26
N GLY A 52 2.95 11.90 -5.67
CA GLY A 52 2.66 13.32 -5.50
C GLY A 52 2.66 13.78 -4.05
N THR A 53 2.08 12.99 -3.14
CA THR A 53 2.04 13.35 -1.69
C THR A 53 3.42 13.50 -1.07
N MET A 54 4.45 12.91 -1.66
CA MET A 54 5.82 12.92 -1.15
C MET A 54 6.65 14.11 -1.63
N GLN A 55 6.23 14.78 -2.71
CA GLN A 55 7.05 15.81 -3.35
C GLN A 55 7.36 16.98 -2.42
N GLY A 56 6.36 17.47 -1.68
CA GLY A 56 6.57 18.60 -0.75
C GLY A 56 7.56 18.27 0.35
N VAL A 57 7.37 17.14 1.04
CA VAL A 57 8.26 16.72 2.14
C VAL A 57 9.69 16.47 1.64
N LEU A 58 9.85 15.89 0.45
CA LEU A 58 11.16 15.70 -0.17
C LEU A 58 11.81 17.02 -0.57
N TYR A 59 11.03 17.96 -1.09
CA TYR A 59 11.51 19.28 -1.50
C TYR A 59 12.03 20.07 -0.29
N ASP A 60 11.23 20.19 0.77
CA ASP A 60 11.60 20.90 2.00
C ASP A 60 12.87 20.31 2.63
N ALA A 61 13.00 18.98 2.61
CA ALA A 61 14.19 18.29 3.09
C ALA A 61 15.41 18.52 2.19
N ALA A 62 15.23 18.51 0.86
CA ALA A 62 16.30 18.76 -0.11
C ALA A 62 16.82 20.20 -0.05
N MET A 63 15.94 21.16 0.25
CA MET A 63 16.29 22.56 0.45
C MET A 63 16.94 22.83 1.83
N GLY A 64 16.98 21.82 2.71
CA GLY A 64 17.52 21.94 4.05
C GLY A 64 16.63 22.73 5.03
N GLU A 65 15.36 22.95 4.67
CA GLU A 65 14.40 23.70 5.47
C GLU A 65 13.87 22.84 6.63
N VAL A 66 13.50 21.60 6.33
CA VAL A 66 12.97 20.64 7.32
C VAL A 66 13.68 19.30 7.18
N PRO A 67 14.46 18.85 8.17
CA PRO A 67 15.13 17.56 8.08
C PRO A 67 14.11 16.42 8.03
N LEU A 68 14.34 15.48 7.12
CA LEU A 68 13.52 14.28 7.00
C LEU A 68 13.84 13.30 8.15
N GLN A 69 13.07 13.38 9.24
CA GLN A 69 13.29 12.57 10.43
C GLN A 69 12.00 12.17 11.15
N GLY A 70 12.11 11.19 12.04
CA GLY A 70 10.99 10.73 12.88
C GLY A 70 9.77 10.30 12.06
N ASN A 71 8.60 10.82 12.42
CA ASN A 71 7.32 10.47 11.80
C ASN A 71 7.28 10.81 10.30
N ALA A 72 7.89 11.92 9.87
CA ALA A 72 7.92 12.29 8.45
C ALA A 72 8.68 11.26 7.61
N ALA A 73 9.84 10.79 8.12
CA ALA A 73 10.61 9.74 7.47
C ALA A 73 9.85 8.40 7.44
N TRP A 74 9.13 8.06 8.52
CA TRP A 74 8.34 6.84 8.58
C TRP A 74 7.15 6.87 7.61
N LEU A 75 6.42 7.99 7.55
CA LEU A 75 5.31 8.19 6.60
C LEU A 75 5.79 8.13 5.15
N LEU A 76 6.89 8.83 4.83
CA LEU A 76 7.49 8.76 3.49
C LEU A 76 7.85 7.33 3.10
N ARG A 77 8.49 6.58 4.00
CA ARG A 77 8.81 5.17 3.79
C ARG A 77 7.55 4.34 3.54
N HIS A 78 6.49 4.59 4.30
CA HIS A 78 5.23 3.87 4.16
C HIS A 78 4.59 4.16 2.80
N THR A 79 4.46 5.42 2.40
CA THR A 79 3.92 5.84 1.10
C THR A 79 4.72 5.26 -0.07
N LEU A 80 6.06 5.27 -0.01
CA LEU A 80 6.91 4.62 -1.00
C LEU A 80 6.63 3.11 -1.11
N SER A 81 6.45 2.45 0.04
CA SER A 81 6.15 1.02 0.08
C SER A 81 4.77 0.73 -0.51
N SER A 82 3.78 1.61 -0.29
CA SER A 82 2.45 1.53 -0.91
C SER A 82 2.55 1.63 -2.43
N ALA A 83 3.21 2.68 -2.93
CA ALA A 83 3.35 2.92 -4.36
C ALA A 83 4.05 1.75 -5.05
N LYS A 84 5.14 1.24 -4.45
CA LYS A 84 5.84 0.06 -4.96
C LYS A 84 4.94 -1.18 -4.97
N ALA A 85 4.15 -1.41 -3.93
CA ALA A 85 3.28 -2.58 -3.89
C ALA A 85 2.21 -2.54 -4.98
N VAL A 86 1.68 -1.36 -5.30
CA VAL A 86 0.76 -1.19 -6.44
C VAL A 86 1.47 -1.49 -7.76
N VAL A 87 2.67 -0.94 -7.97
CA VAL A 87 3.47 -1.22 -9.19
C VAL A 87 3.79 -2.71 -9.34
N ASP A 88 4.22 -3.37 -8.25
CA ASP A 88 4.52 -4.81 -8.26
C ASP A 88 3.27 -5.62 -8.69
N ALA A 89 2.09 -5.29 -8.14
CA ALA A 89 0.85 -5.97 -8.49
C ALA A 89 0.40 -5.69 -9.93
N LEU A 90 0.65 -4.48 -10.46
CA LEU A 90 0.37 -4.17 -11.87
C LEU A 90 1.27 -4.97 -12.81
N ILE A 91 2.54 -5.19 -12.44
CA ILE A 91 3.47 -6.03 -13.20
C ILE A 91 2.99 -7.48 -13.20
N GLU A 92 2.66 -8.03 -12.03
CA GLU A 92 2.11 -9.40 -11.91
C GLU A 92 0.83 -9.57 -12.74
N GLY A 93 -0.08 -8.60 -12.68
CA GLY A 93 -1.33 -8.64 -13.46
C GLY A 93 -1.15 -8.48 -14.98
N CYS A 94 -0.07 -7.83 -15.44
CA CYS A 94 0.27 -7.76 -16.86
C CYS A 94 0.80 -9.10 -17.41
N ASP A 95 1.50 -9.89 -16.59
CA ASP A 95 2.02 -11.21 -17.00
C ASP A 95 0.92 -12.28 -17.05
N GLU A 96 -0.23 -12.05 -16.41
CA GLU A 96 -1.39 -12.94 -16.39
C GLU A 96 -2.45 -12.67 -17.48
N ALA A 97 -2.31 -11.59 -18.26
CA ALA A 97 -3.26 -11.13 -19.29
C ALA A 97 -2.90 -11.61 -20.70
#